data_AF-A0A7S1UCS1-F1
#
_entry.id   AF-A0A7S1UCS1-F1
#
_cell.length_a   1.000
_cell.length_b   1.000
_cell.length_c   1.000
_cell.angle_alpha   90.00
_cell.angle_beta   90.00
_cell.angle_gamma   90.00
#
_symmetry.space_group_name_H-M   'P 1'
#
loop_
_entity.id
_entity.type
_entity.pdbx_description
1 polymer ?
#
loop_
_entity_poly.entity_id
_entity_poly.type
_entity_poly.pdbx_seq_one_letter_code
_entity_poly.pdbx_strand_id
1 'polypeptide(L)'
;FSPAARVASRIGQRPAARLASPLSASFAGDAPPPQTAQEDEPVGLQFEVPLAQLTVGVPRETRRGRVAVSPENVAQLRMGGVGGVVVQAGAGFDAGFTDTAYEMAGAEGVQGA
;
A
#
# COMPACT_ATOMS: atom_id res chain seq x y z
N PHE A 1 -6.02 -23.88 -44.31
CA PHE A 1 -4.78 -24.67 -44.23
C PHE A 1 -4.27 -24.62 -42.79
N SER A 2 -4.49 -25.68 -42.02
CA SER A 2 -3.61 -26.07 -40.90
C SER A 2 -2.48 -26.91 -41.51
N PRO A 3 -1.20 -26.79 -41.08
CA PRO A 3 -0.69 -27.50 -39.88
C PRO A 3 0.31 -26.64 -39.04
N ALA A 4 0.32 -26.71 -37.70
CA ALA A 4 1.06 -27.64 -36.84
C ALA A 4 2.59 -27.67 -37.05
N ALA A 5 3.36 -27.26 -36.02
CA ALA A 5 4.47 -28.05 -35.45
C ALA A 5 5.15 -27.32 -34.29
N ARG A 6 4.99 -27.87 -33.08
CA ARG A 6 5.88 -27.67 -31.93
C ARG A 6 7.26 -28.25 -32.26
N VAL A 7 8.33 -27.58 -31.83
CA VAL A 7 9.66 -28.18 -31.68
C VAL A 7 10.02 -28.18 -30.19
N ALA A 8 10.05 -29.39 -29.64
CA ALA A 8 10.67 -29.71 -28.36
C ALA A 8 12.09 -30.22 -28.61
N SER A 9 13.04 -29.91 -27.74
CA SER A 9 14.30 -30.68 -27.56
C SER A 9 14.86 -30.39 -26.16
N ARG A 10 14.70 -31.35 -25.23
CA ARG A 10 15.71 -32.33 -24.77
C ARG A 10 16.88 -31.64 -24.04
N ILE A 11 16.78 -31.51 -22.71
CA ILE A 11 17.28 -32.49 -21.71
C ILE A 11 18.75 -32.85 -21.96
N GLY A 12 19.65 -32.04 -21.38
CA GLY A 12 21.03 -32.42 -21.11
C GLY A 12 21.16 -32.74 -19.62
N GLN A 13 21.23 -34.03 -19.30
CA GLN A 13 21.57 -34.54 -17.97
C GLN A 13 23.07 -34.32 -17.70
N ARG A 14 23.43 -33.95 -16.47
CA ARG A 14 24.79 -34.18 -15.93
C ARG A 14 24.70 -34.75 -14.51
N PRO A 15 25.55 -35.73 -14.16
CA PRO A 15 25.42 -36.54 -12.96
C PRO A 15 25.92 -35.83 -11.69
N ALA A 16 25.40 -36.31 -10.56
CA ALA A 16 25.70 -35.88 -9.20
C ALA A 16 27.14 -36.16 -8.78
N ALA A 17 27.74 -35.24 -8.04
CA ALA A 17 28.87 -35.52 -7.16
C ALA A 17 28.71 -34.73 -5.85
N ARG A 18 28.38 -35.46 -4.78
CA ARG A 18 28.44 -35.02 -3.39
C ARG A 18 29.90 -34.92 -2.97
N LEU A 19 30.31 -33.82 -2.36
CA LEU A 19 31.39 -33.79 -1.37
C LEU A 19 30.97 -32.86 -0.24
N ALA A 20 30.79 -33.46 0.94
CA ALA A 20 30.45 -32.80 2.19
C ALA A 20 31.71 -32.28 2.88
N SER A 21 31.59 -31.14 3.60
CA SER A 21 31.94 -30.99 5.02
C SER A 21 31.92 -29.51 5.41
N PRO A 22 31.10 -29.07 6.38
CA PRO A 22 31.37 -27.82 7.09
C PRO A 22 32.35 -28.06 8.24
N LEU A 23 33.32 -27.16 8.39
CA LEU A 23 34.14 -27.03 9.61
C LEU A 23 33.22 -26.88 10.83
N SER A 24 33.45 -27.70 11.85
CA SER A 24 32.89 -27.48 13.19
C SER A 24 33.63 -26.34 13.87
N ALA A 25 32.96 -25.22 14.10
CA ALA A 25 33.39 -24.21 15.06
C ALA A 25 32.75 -24.54 16.42
N SER A 26 33.57 -24.91 17.40
CA SER A 26 33.14 -25.12 18.78
C SER A 26 33.18 -23.78 19.52
N PHE A 27 32.02 -23.25 19.88
CA PHE A 27 31.93 -22.14 20.83
C PHE A 27 31.68 -22.73 22.22
N ALA A 28 32.78 -22.96 22.95
CA ALA A 28 32.74 -23.18 24.39
C ALA A 28 32.69 -21.80 25.08
N GLY A 29 31.50 -21.21 25.11
CA GLY A 29 31.15 -20.14 26.02
C GLY A 29 29.90 -20.59 26.75
N ASP A 30 29.86 -20.40 28.07
CA ASP A 30 28.69 -20.59 28.92
C ASP A 30 27.53 -19.79 28.29
N ALA A 31 26.75 -20.45 27.46
CA ALA A 31 25.62 -19.83 26.80
C ALA A 31 24.62 -19.54 27.91
N PRO A 32 24.12 -18.30 28.04
CA PRO A 32 22.93 -18.10 28.85
C PRO A 32 21.92 -19.15 28.39
N PRO A 33 21.19 -19.82 29.31
CA PRO A 33 20.18 -20.79 28.93
C PRO A 33 19.36 -20.15 27.81
N PRO A 34 19.03 -20.86 26.72
CA PRO A 34 18.25 -20.28 25.64
C PRO A 34 17.09 -19.61 26.33
N GLN A 35 17.12 -18.27 26.36
CA GLN A 35 15.95 -17.53 26.74
C GLN A 35 15.00 -18.05 25.69
N THR A 36 14.02 -18.86 26.12
CA THR A 36 12.81 -19.03 25.33
C THR A 36 12.48 -17.60 24.99
N ALA A 37 12.75 -17.21 23.74
CA ALA A 37 12.21 -16.00 23.20
C ALA A 37 10.74 -16.22 23.49
N GLN A 38 10.25 -15.55 24.53
CA GLN A 38 8.84 -15.34 24.65
C GLN A 38 8.58 -14.62 23.35
N GLU A 39 8.08 -15.40 22.40
CA GLU A 39 7.51 -14.89 21.18
C GLU A 39 6.62 -13.77 21.71
N ASP A 40 7.04 -12.51 21.49
CA ASP A 40 6.18 -11.37 21.72
C ASP A 40 5.06 -11.60 20.71
N GLU A 41 4.08 -12.42 21.13
CA GLU A 41 2.83 -12.64 20.44
C GLU A 41 2.35 -11.23 20.14
N PRO A 42 2.19 -10.85 18.86
CA PRO A 42 1.85 -9.49 18.54
C PRO A 42 0.56 -9.20 19.30
N VAL A 43 0.64 -8.33 20.31
CA VAL A 43 -0.53 -7.80 21.00
C VAL A 43 -1.24 -6.98 19.94
N GLY A 44 -2.09 -7.66 19.18
CA GLY A 44 -2.76 -7.12 18.02
C GLY A 44 -3.62 -5.97 18.50
N LEU A 45 -3.24 -4.75 18.12
CA LEU A 45 -4.12 -3.62 18.18
C LEU A 45 -5.21 -3.85 17.10
N GLN A 46 -6.19 -4.69 17.41
CA GLN A 46 -7.32 -4.99 16.54
C GLN A 46 -8.33 -3.86 16.64
N PHE A 47 -7.95 -2.68 16.14
CA PHE A 47 -8.87 -1.56 15.98
C PHE A 47 -9.18 -1.40 14.50
N GLU A 48 -10.19 -2.13 14.04
CA GLU A 48 -10.82 -1.84 12.74
C GLU A 48 -11.77 -0.66 12.93
N VAL A 49 -11.42 0.49 12.35
CA VAL A 49 -12.33 1.65 12.27
C VAL A 49 -13.05 1.57 10.92
N PRO A 50 -14.40 1.46 10.90
CA PRO A 50 -15.16 1.49 9.66
C PRO A 50 -14.89 2.76 8.86
N LEU A 51 -14.74 2.63 7.54
CA LEU A 51 -14.45 3.75 6.65
C LEU A 51 -15.53 4.85 6.71
N ALA A 52 -16.78 4.46 6.98
CA ALA A 52 -17.91 5.36 7.19
C ALA A 52 -17.76 6.29 8.40
N GLN A 53 -16.85 5.99 9.33
CA GLN A 53 -16.53 6.84 10.48
C GLN A 53 -15.34 7.77 10.21
N LEU A 54 -14.72 7.70 9.03
CA LEU A 54 -13.57 8.52 8.66
C LEU A 54 -13.99 9.69 7.78
N THR A 55 -13.36 10.84 8.02
CA THR A 55 -13.44 12.04 7.17
C THR A 55 -12.07 12.33 6.57
N VAL A 56 -12.03 12.52 5.26
CA VAL A 56 -10.80 12.85 4.53
C VAL A 56 -10.75 14.35 4.26
N GLY A 57 -9.66 15.00 4.66
CA GLY A 57 -9.39 16.42 4.37
C GLY A 57 -8.49 16.59 3.15
N VAL A 58 -8.80 17.55 2.28
CA VAL A 58 -8.00 17.93 1.11
C VAL A 58 -7.51 19.38 1.29
N PRO A 59 -6.35 19.60 1.93
CA PRO A 59 -5.80 20.94 2.13
C PRO A 59 -5.25 21.53 0.83
N ARG A 60 -5.16 22.86 0.78
CA ARG A 60 -4.51 23.58 -0.30
C ARG A 60 -3.00 23.41 -0.19
N GLU A 61 -2.38 22.95 -1.28
CA GLU A 61 -0.92 22.84 -1.33
C GLU A 61 -0.24 24.22 -1.39
N THR A 62 0.95 24.31 -0.78
CA THR A 62 1.81 25.51 -0.88
C THR A 62 2.59 25.56 -2.19
N ARG A 63 2.80 24.41 -2.83
CA ARG A 63 3.46 24.29 -4.13
C ARG A 63 2.42 24.15 -5.24
N ARG A 64 2.63 24.91 -6.33
CA ARG A 64 1.70 24.99 -7.46
C ARG A 64 1.65 23.70 -8.28
N GLY A 65 0.52 23.52 -8.98
CA GLY A 65 0.33 22.52 -10.03
C GLY A 65 -0.07 21.13 -9.54
N ARG A 66 -0.39 20.97 -8.25
CA ARG A 66 -0.78 19.70 -7.66
C ARG A 66 -1.94 19.88 -6.68
N VAL A 67 -2.60 18.76 -6.42
CA VAL A 67 -3.58 18.62 -5.36
C VAL A 67 -3.52 17.18 -4.85
N ALA A 68 -3.76 16.98 -3.56
CA ALA A 68 -3.71 15.64 -2.95
C ALA A 68 -4.75 14.68 -3.55
N VAL A 69 -5.94 15.20 -3.91
CA VAL A 69 -7.06 14.42 -4.44
C VAL A 69 -7.76 15.21 -5.55
N SER A 70 -7.97 14.59 -6.71
CA SER A 70 -8.77 15.15 -7.82
C SER A 70 -10.27 14.98 -7.56
N PRO A 71 -11.16 15.76 -8.20
CA PRO A 71 -12.61 15.57 -8.08
C PRO A 71 -13.07 14.14 -8.40
N GLU A 72 -12.50 13.51 -9.43
CA GLU A 72 -12.82 12.12 -9.77
C GLU A 72 -12.51 11.15 -8.63
N ASN A 73 -11.36 11.33 -7.96
CA ASN A 73 -10.99 10.49 -6.82
C ASN A 73 -11.87 10.78 -5.58
N VAL A 74 -12.40 12.00 -5.42
CA VAL A 74 -13.39 12.28 -4.38
C VAL A 74 -14.64 11.43 -4.58
N ALA A 75 -15.16 11.34 -5.80
CA ALA A 75 -16.30 10.50 -6.12
C ALA A 75 -16.01 9.02 -5.80
N GLN A 76 -14.80 8.54 -6.11
CA GLN A 76 -14.37 7.18 -5.76
C GLN A 76 -14.29 6.94 -4.24
N LEU A 77 -13.80 7.90 -3.46
CA LEU A 77 -13.75 7.80 -1.99
C LEU A 77 -15.16 7.74 -1.39
N ARG A 78 -16.09 8.55 -1.90
CA ARG A 78 -17.51 8.51 -1.48
C ARG A 78 -18.15 7.17 -1.83
N MET A 79 -17.92 6.67 -3.04
CA MET A 79 -18.38 5.35 -3.47
C MET A 79 -17.78 4.21 -2.64
N GLY A 80 -16.52 4.35 -2.20
CA GLY A 80 -15.86 3.41 -1.30
C GLY A 80 -16.41 3.39 0.12
N GLY A 81 -17.28 4.33 0.49
CA GLY A 81 -17.94 4.38 1.79
C GLY A 81 -17.21 5.24 2.84
N VAL A 82 -16.34 6.16 2.42
CA VAL A 82 -15.78 7.18 3.33
C VAL A 82 -16.90 8.05 3.88
N GLY A 83 -16.89 8.23 5.21
CA GLY A 83 -17.88 9.00 5.95
C GLY A 83 -18.06 10.42 5.44
N GLY A 84 -16.95 11.11 5.10
CA GLY A 84 -16.97 12.46 4.55
C GLY A 84 -15.70 12.84 3.79
N VAL A 85 -15.81 13.80 2.87
CA VAL A 85 -14.65 14.46 2.24
C VAL A 85 -14.82 15.95 2.34
N VAL A 86 -13.85 16.64 2.95
CA VAL A 86 -13.85 18.10 3.12
C VAL A 86 -12.66 18.67 2.36
N VAL A 87 -12.90 19.72 1.58
CA VAL A 87 -11.87 20.33 0.72
C VAL A 87 -11.62 21.76 1.18
N GLN A 88 -10.38 22.20 1.20
CA GLN A 88 -10.07 23.60 1.44
C GLN A 88 -10.35 24.42 0.18
N ALA A 89 -10.93 25.62 0.33
CA ALA A 89 -11.19 26.53 -0.79
C ALA A 89 -9.93 26.81 -1.61
N GLY A 90 -10.03 26.57 -2.92
CA GLY A 90 -8.93 26.75 -3.86
C GLY A 90 -7.85 25.65 -3.81
N ALA A 91 -8.09 24.51 -3.16
CA ALA A 91 -7.10 23.42 -3.10
C ALA A 91 -6.72 22.88 -4.49
N GLY A 92 -7.69 22.79 -5.40
CA GLY A 92 -7.48 22.32 -6.78
C GLY A 92 -7.16 23.42 -7.79
N PHE A 93 -7.14 24.70 -7.38
CA PHE A 93 -7.10 25.83 -8.33
C PHE A 93 -5.85 25.81 -9.21
N ASP A 94 -4.67 25.67 -8.62
CA ASP A 94 -3.42 25.60 -9.37
C ASP A 94 -3.28 24.30 -10.19
N ALA A 95 -4.12 23.29 -9.93
CA ALA A 95 -4.21 22.04 -10.68
C ALA A 95 -5.34 22.04 -11.73
N GLY A 96 -6.09 23.16 -11.88
CA GLY A 96 -7.15 23.31 -12.87
C GLY A 96 -8.52 22.80 -12.45
N PHE A 97 -8.75 22.52 -11.16
CA PHE A 97 -10.05 22.09 -10.64
C PHE A 97 -10.72 23.23 -9.87
N THR A 98 -12.02 23.40 -10.09
CA THR A 98 -12.84 24.39 -9.36
C THR A 98 -13.40 23.79 -8.08
N ASP A 99 -13.71 24.63 -7.10
CA ASP A 99 -14.38 24.22 -5.86
C ASP A 99 -15.72 23.53 -6.16
N THR A 100 -16.50 24.05 -7.13
CA THR A 100 -17.74 23.43 -7.60
C THR A 100 -17.54 22.02 -8.15
N ALA A 101 -16.40 21.71 -8.77
CA ALA A 101 -16.13 20.36 -9.25
C ALA A 101 -16.00 19.36 -8.08
N TYR A 102 -15.45 19.79 -6.94
CA TYR A 102 -15.38 18.97 -5.73
C TYR A 102 -16.75 18.78 -5.09
N GLU A 103 -17.57 19.82 -5.02
CA GLU A 103 -18.95 19.74 -4.52
C GLU A 103 -19.77 18.76 -5.36
N MET A 104 -19.71 18.87 -6.69
CA MET A 104 -20.40 17.94 -7.60
C MET A 104 -19.89 16.50 -7.49
N ALA A 105 -18.61 16.31 -7.12
CA ALA A 105 -18.03 14.99 -6.86
C ALA A 105 -18.43 14.39 -5.50
N GLY A 106 -19.15 15.14 -4.65
CA GLY A 106 -19.66 14.66 -3.37
C GLY A 106 -18.82 15.05 -2.16
N ALA A 107 -17.98 16.08 -2.26
CA ALA A 107 -17.40 16.73 -1.09
C ALA A 107 -18.51 17.37 -0.23
N GLU A 108 -18.40 17.22 1.09
CA GLU A 108 -19.39 17.73 2.06
C GLU A 108 -19.28 19.24 2.28
N GLY A 109 -18.14 19.81 1.92
CA GLY A 109 -17.97 21.25 1.91
C GLY A 109 -16.60 21.69 1.43
N VAL A 110 -16.59 22.88 0.87
CA VAL A 110 -15.36 23.61 0.55
C VAL A 110 -15.23 24.75 1.56
N GLN A 111 -14.22 24.67 2.44
CA GLN A 111 -14.09 25.60 3.56
C GLN A 111 -12.87 26.52 3.43
N GLY A 112 -13.04 27.79 3.81
CA GLY A 112 -11.93 28.73 4.01
C GLY A 112 -11.17 28.42 5.31
N ALA A 113 -9.87 28.72 5.34
CA ALA A 113 -9.04 28.62 6.54
C ALA A 113 -9.22 29.84 7.46
#